data_AF-A0A4U8TDG7-F1
#
_entry.id   AF-A0A4U8TDG7-F1
#
_cell.length_a   1.000
_cell.length_b   1.000
_cell.length_c   1.000
_cell.angle_alpha   90.00
_cell.angle_beta   90.00
_cell.angle_gamma   90.00
#
_symmetry.space_group_name_H-M   'P 1'
#
loop_
_entity.id
_entity.type
_entity.pdbx_description
1 polymer ?
#
loop_
_entity_poly.entity_id
_entity_poly.type
_entity_poly.pdbx_seq_one_letter_code
_entity_poly.pdbx_strand_id
1 'polypeptide(L)'
;MNKKIGILASLCCSISLSMYAESNMTSQNIEPKSGFADKNIVGGIALFVNGEPITLHAIKQVENALHTDRLRATDILVNEKLKEAEIKRLKIEINDMQLDAQIAQIAQQNNMNLDQFYAAIVQEGMSLVEYRTKLKDQMLAQELMRKILFSSNVGQEDELRKYYNEHLEEFVIPKEVVGTKFVSHNKQTLESFIQQGISATLPDSIAHSEETLEISTLPAQVADIFLATEAKSFTQIFESGNGDFVAFYIKEKISNEQVEFEKAKNYIAQKLIANNQEKILNDYFERVRSRSKIVFVR
;
A
#
# COMPACT_ATOMS: atom_id res chain seq x y z
N MET A 1 0.87 17.46 29.85
CA MET A 1 0.29 17.66 28.50
C MET A 1 0.67 16.43 27.68
N ASN A 2 -0.18 15.40 27.72
CA ASN A 2 0.12 14.04 27.26
C ASN A 2 0.06 13.95 25.73
N LYS A 3 1.23 13.84 25.07
CA LYS A 3 1.31 13.26 23.73
C LYS A 3 1.08 11.76 23.86
N LYS A 4 -0.13 11.27 23.53
CA LYS A 4 -0.34 9.83 23.25
C LYS A 4 0.59 9.48 22.09
N ILE A 5 1.58 8.63 22.37
CA ILE A 5 2.53 8.09 21.42
C ILE A 5 1.75 7.21 20.43
N GLY A 6 1.96 7.43 19.13
CA GLY A 6 1.15 6.86 18.04
C GLY A 6 1.55 5.44 17.63
N ILE A 7 2.01 4.58 18.54
CA ILE A 7 2.44 3.21 18.18
C ILE A 7 1.22 2.34 17.83
N LEU A 8 0.11 2.49 18.55
CA LEU A 8 -1.19 1.91 18.17
C LEU A 8 -1.73 2.40 16.81
N ALA A 9 -1.41 3.64 16.41
CA ALA A 9 -1.84 4.18 15.13
C ALA A 9 -1.04 3.58 13.96
N SER A 10 0.23 3.20 14.19
CA SER A 10 1.06 2.52 13.19
C SER A 10 0.68 1.06 12.97
N LEU A 11 0.05 0.40 13.96
CA LEU A 11 -0.55 -0.94 13.77
C LEU A 11 -1.92 -0.90 13.12
N CYS A 12 -2.61 0.24 13.18
CA CYS A 12 -3.85 0.52 12.46
C CYS A 12 -3.55 1.14 11.08
N CYS A 13 -2.68 0.52 10.28
CA CYS A 13 -2.82 0.69 8.84
C CYS A 13 -4.07 -0.09 8.42
N SER A 14 -5.18 0.65 8.38
CA SER A 14 -6.53 0.26 8.00
C SER A 14 -6.58 -0.46 6.65
N ILE A 15 -6.45 -1.78 6.66
CA ILE A 15 -6.86 -2.64 5.53
C ILE A 15 -7.99 -3.60 5.93
N SER A 16 -8.36 -3.68 7.21
CA SER A 16 -9.43 -4.60 7.64
C SER A 16 -10.86 -4.08 7.41
N LEU A 17 -11.08 -2.89 6.82
CA LEU A 17 -12.42 -2.30 6.75
C LEU A 17 -12.93 -1.86 5.36
N SER A 18 -12.13 -1.90 4.30
CA SER A 18 -12.58 -1.42 2.97
C SER A 18 -13.00 -2.51 1.97
N MET A 19 -13.05 -3.80 2.37
CA MET A 19 -13.53 -4.90 1.49
C MET A 19 -15.00 -5.29 1.76
N TYR A 20 -15.88 -4.32 2.03
CA TYR A 20 -17.32 -4.58 2.16
C TYR A 20 -18.08 -3.83 1.08
N ALA A 21 -18.03 -4.39 -0.14
CA ALA A 21 -18.98 -4.05 -1.19
C ALA A 21 -20.30 -4.79 -0.92
N GLU A 22 -21.39 -4.02 -0.93
CA GLU A 22 -22.76 -4.43 -0.71
C GLU A 22 -23.20 -5.53 -1.69
N SER A 23 -23.78 -6.60 -1.15
CA SER A 23 -24.71 -7.43 -1.91
C SER A 23 -26.04 -7.53 -1.16
N ASN A 24 -27.03 -6.83 -1.70
CA ASN A 24 -28.43 -6.95 -1.32
C ASN A 24 -28.94 -8.34 -1.70
N MET A 25 -29.36 -9.15 -0.72
CA MET A 25 -30.32 -10.23 -0.97
C MET A 25 -31.36 -10.36 0.14
N THR A 26 -32.60 -10.32 -0.34
CA THR A 26 -33.93 -10.38 0.29
C THR A 26 -34.12 -11.33 1.46
N SER A 27 -34.76 -10.80 2.50
CA SER A 27 -35.29 -11.51 3.67
C SER A 27 -36.41 -12.50 3.31
N GLN A 28 -36.36 -13.69 3.88
CA GLN A 28 -37.57 -14.49 4.15
C GLN A 28 -37.62 -14.87 5.63
N ASN A 29 -38.69 -14.41 6.27
CA ASN A 29 -39.07 -14.63 7.66
C ASN A 29 -39.31 -16.11 7.97
N ILE A 30 -38.78 -16.59 9.11
CA ILE A 30 -39.33 -17.75 9.83
C ILE A 30 -39.30 -17.42 11.34
N GLU A 31 -40.48 -17.35 11.95
CA GLU A 31 -40.68 -17.15 13.38
C GLU A 31 -40.19 -18.36 14.22
N PRO A 32 -39.74 -18.15 15.48
CA PRO A 32 -39.28 -19.21 16.35
C PRO A 32 -40.42 -19.85 17.15
N LYS A 33 -40.45 -21.19 17.24
CA LYS A 33 -41.22 -21.89 18.27
C LYS A 33 -40.31 -22.49 19.34
N SER A 34 -40.72 -22.16 20.56
CA SER A 34 -40.19 -22.40 21.90
C SER A 34 -39.57 -23.77 22.20
N GLY A 35 -38.51 -23.71 23.01
CA GLY A 35 -38.55 -24.32 24.33
C GLY A 35 -37.55 -25.44 24.58
N PHE A 36 -36.34 -25.10 25.03
CA PHE A 36 -35.59 -25.93 25.97
C PHE A 36 -34.75 -25.05 26.90
N ALA A 37 -34.74 -25.47 28.16
CA ALA A 37 -34.34 -24.75 29.35
C ALA A 37 -32.84 -24.40 29.41
N ASP A 38 -32.57 -23.33 30.17
CA ASP A 38 -31.26 -22.79 30.53
C ASP A 38 -30.24 -23.87 30.95
N LYS A 39 -29.27 -24.08 30.07
CA LYS A 39 -27.94 -24.56 30.43
C LYS A 39 -26.97 -23.77 29.57
N ASN A 40 -26.10 -22.97 30.20
CA ASN A 40 -25.06 -22.18 29.54
C ASN A 40 -24.14 -23.06 28.68
N ILE A 41 -24.52 -23.33 27.43
CA ILE A 41 -23.64 -23.88 26.40
C ILE A 41 -22.90 -22.69 25.79
N VAL A 42 -21.84 -22.24 26.45
CA VAL A 42 -21.02 -21.08 26.02
C VAL A 42 -20.11 -21.43 24.82
N GLY A 43 -20.20 -22.64 24.27
CA GLY A 43 -19.27 -23.16 23.25
C GLY A 43 -19.92 -23.80 22.02
N GLY A 44 -21.17 -23.49 21.68
CA GLY A 44 -21.83 -24.07 20.51
C GLY A 44 -21.11 -23.73 19.20
N ILE A 45 -20.88 -24.73 18.35
CA ILE A 45 -20.39 -24.51 16.97
C ILE A 45 -21.57 -23.97 16.15
N ALA A 46 -21.36 -22.85 15.47
CA ALA A 46 -22.37 -22.22 14.63
C ALA A 46 -22.32 -22.77 13.20
N LEU A 47 -21.11 -22.91 12.64
CA LEU A 47 -20.90 -23.39 11.28
C LEU A 47 -19.46 -23.90 11.09
N PHE A 48 -19.22 -24.60 9.99
CA PHE A 48 -17.89 -25.04 9.55
C PHE A 48 -17.54 -24.41 8.20
N VAL A 49 -16.29 -23.94 8.05
CA VAL A 49 -15.71 -23.46 6.80
C VAL A 49 -14.56 -24.38 6.43
N ASN A 50 -14.71 -25.17 5.37
CA ASN A 50 -13.72 -26.18 4.94
C ASN A 50 -13.28 -27.14 6.08
N GLY A 51 -14.20 -27.42 7.01
CA GLY A 51 -13.95 -28.28 8.18
C GLY A 51 -13.47 -27.55 9.44
N GLU A 52 -13.11 -26.27 9.34
CA GLU A 52 -12.72 -25.44 10.49
C GLU A 52 -13.99 -24.85 11.15
N PRO A 53 -14.19 -25.03 12.47
CA PRO A 53 -15.39 -24.56 13.16
C PRO A 53 -15.35 -23.05 13.45
N ILE A 54 -16.49 -22.39 13.30
CA ILE A 54 -16.76 -21.04 13.82
C ILE A 54 -17.80 -21.18 14.94
N THR A 55 -17.48 -20.67 16.12
CA THR A 55 -18.32 -20.80 17.32
C THR A 55 -19.29 -19.62 17.46
N LEU A 56 -20.40 -19.85 18.16
CA LEU A 56 -21.35 -18.80 18.53
C LEU A 56 -20.69 -17.72 19.39
N HIS A 57 -19.74 -18.11 20.24
CA HIS A 57 -18.96 -17.18 21.06
C HIS A 57 -18.12 -16.23 20.20
N ALA A 58 -17.41 -16.76 19.20
CA ALA A 58 -16.61 -15.94 18.28
C ALA A 58 -17.49 -14.93 17.53
N ILE A 59 -18.65 -15.38 17.01
CA ILE A 59 -19.62 -14.48 16.36
C ILE A 59 -20.05 -13.36 17.32
N LYS A 60 -20.38 -13.71 18.57
CA LYS A 60 -20.80 -12.73 19.57
C LYS A 60 -19.71 -11.73 19.94
N GLN A 61 -18.45 -12.18 19.99
CA GLN A 61 -17.31 -11.30 20.22
C GLN A 61 -17.17 -10.27 19.09
N VAL A 62 -17.30 -10.70 17.83
CA VAL A 62 -17.21 -9.81 16.67
C VAL A 62 -18.39 -8.83 16.62
N GLU A 63 -19.63 -9.29 16.89
CA GLU A 63 -20.81 -8.42 17.01
C GLU A 63 -20.55 -7.27 18.00
N ASN A 64 -20.06 -7.61 19.20
CA ASN A 64 -19.83 -6.65 20.26
C ASN A 64 -18.64 -5.72 19.97
N ALA A 65 -17.56 -6.25 19.40
CA ALA A 65 -16.34 -5.49 19.11
C ALA A 65 -16.53 -4.48 17.97
N LEU A 66 -17.34 -4.83 16.96
CA LEU A 66 -17.56 -3.99 15.77
C LEU A 66 -18.94 -3.32 15.75
N HIS A 67 -19.76 -3.53 16.79
CA HIS A 67 -21.14 -3.04 16.87
C HIS A 67 -21.96 -3.38 15.61
N THR A 68 -21.84 -4.62 15.14
CA THR A 68 -22.44 -5.11 13.89
C THR A 68 -23.47 -6.21 14.15
N ASP A 69 -24.30 -6.50 13.14
CA ASP A 69 -25.29 -7.57 13.23
C ASP A 69 -24.67 -8.96 13.06
N ARG A 70 -25.43 -9.98 13.46
CA ARG A 70 -24.98 -11.38 13.44
C ARG A 70 -24.54 -11.87 12.08
N LEU A 71 -25.26 -11.47 11.03
CA LEU A 71 -24.98 -11.92 9.67
C LEU A 71 -23.62 -11.36 9.22
N ARG A 72 -23.43 -10.05 9.37
CA ARG A 72 -22.14 -9.42 9.09
C ARG A 72 -21.03 -10.02 9.92
N ALA A 73 -21.18 -10.14 11.24
CA ALA A 73 -20.17 -10.74 12.11
C ALA A 73 -19.79 -12.18 11.68
N THR A 74 -20.78 -12.97 11.25
CA THR A 74 -20.55 -14.30 10.70
C THR A 74 -19.75 -14.24 9.40
N ASP A 75 -20.10 -13.34 8.48
CA ASP A 75 -19.38 -13.14 7.22
C ASP A 75 -17.91 -12.73 7.43
N ILE A 76 -17.62 -11.88 8.42
CA ILE A 76 -16.24 -11.51 8.79
C ILE A 76 -15.43 -12.76 9.15
N LEU A 77 -15.98 -13.60 10.05
CA LEU A 77 -15.31 -14.81 10.51
C LEU A 77 -15.16 -15.85 9.40
N VAL A 78 -16.15 -15.97 8.51
CA VAL A 78 -16.05 -16.82 7.33
C VAL A 78 -14.89 -16.35 6.45
N ASN A 79 -14.85 -15.06 6.13
CA ASN A 79 -13.79 -14.48 5.30
C ASN A 79 -12.40 -14.63 5.94
N GLU A 80 -12.29 -14.49 7.26
CA GLU A 80 -11.07 -14.75 8.01
C GLU A 80 -10.61 -16.21 7.87
N LYS A 81 -11.51 -17.17 8.03
CA LYS A 81 -11.20 -18.60 7.81
C LYS A 81 -10.80 -18.92 6.38
N LEU A 82 -11.42 -18.27 5.39
CA LEU A 82 -11.02 -18.40 3.99
C LEU A 82 -9.62 -17.83 3.74
N LYS A 83 -9.27 -16.68 4.34
CA LYS A 83 -7.91 -16.10 4.26
C LYS A 83 -6.87 -17.05 4.85
N GLU A 84 -7.12 -17.59 6.05
CA GLU A 84 -6.24 -18.59 6.69
C GLU A 84 -6.04 -19.83 5.80
N ALA A 85 -7.13 -20.35 5.21
CA ALA A 85 -7.07 -21.49 4.31
C ALA A 85 -6.24 -21.18 3.05
N GLU A 86 -6.35 -19.98 2.50
CA GLU A 86 -5.56 -19.56 1.35
C GLU A 86 -4.08 -19.36 1.68
N ILE A 87 -3.75 -18.81 2.85
CA ILE A 87 -2.37 -18.73 3.36
C ILE A 87 -1.73 -20.12 3.40
N LYS A 88 -2.44 -21.10 3.99
CA LYS A 88 -2.00 -22.51 4.05
C LYS A 88 -1.85 -23.11 2.64
N ARG A 89 -2.86 -22.94 1.78
CA ARG A 89 -2.88 -23.50 0.41
C ARG A 89 -1.74 -22.94 -0.45
N LEU A 90 -1.47 -21.64 -0.33
CA LEU A 90 -0.42 -20.95 -1.06
C LEU A 90 0.97 -21.09 -0.41
N LYS A 91 1.07 -21.79 0.72
CA LYS A 91 2.31 -22.00 1.50
C LYS A 91 3.01 -20.67 1.82
N ILE A 92 2.23 -19.71 2.30
CA ILE A 92 2.74 -18.40 2.72
C ILE A 92 3.15 -18.55 4.18
N GLU A 93 4.42 -18.28 4.45
CA GLU A 93 5.01 -18.41 5.77
C GLU A 93 5.87 -17.19 6.08
N ILE A 94 5.83 -16.76 7.33
CA ILE A 94 6.69 -15.72 7.89
C ILE A 94 7.55 -16.38 8.96
N ASN A 95 8.86 -16.38 8.73
CA ASN A 95 9.83 -16.90 9.70
C ASN A 95 10.19 -15.83 10.74
N ASP A 96 10.84 -16.26 11.82
CA ASP A 96 11.16 -15.37 12.93
C ASP A 96 12.15 -14.27 12.55
N MET A 97 13.08 -14.53 11.63
CA MET A 97 14.03 -13.51 11.14
C MET A 97 13.31 -12.39 10.39
N GLN A 98 12.33 -12.73 9.54
CA GLN A 98 11.51 -11.74 8.84
C GLN A 98 10.69 -10.92 9.83
N LEU A 99 10.11 -11.57 10.84
CA LEU A 99 9.36 -10.89 11.88
C LEU A 99 10.25 -9.94 12.68
N ASP A 100 11.44 -10.38 13.11
CA ASP A 100 12.40 -9.55 13.85
C ASP A 100 12.89 -8.37 13.03
N ALA A 101 13.18 -8.58 11.74
CA ALA A 101 13.56 -7.51 10.82
C ALA A 101 12.43 -6.47 10.68
N GLN A 102 11.18 -6.92 10.53
CA GLN A 102 10.03 -6.02 10.46
C GLN A 102 9.85 -5.21 11.76
N ILE A 103 10.03 -5.84 12.92
CA ILE A 103 9.96 -5.15 14.22
C ILE A 103 11.06 -4.09 14.33
N ALA A 104 12.30 -4.44 13.97
CA ALA A 104 13.43 -3.51 13.99
C ALA A 104 13.19 -2.31 13.04
N GLN A 105 12.63 -2.56 11.86
CA GLN A 105 12.26 -1.51 10.92
C GLN A 105 11.19 -0.58 11.51
N ILE A 106 10.14 -1.12 12.14
CA ILE A 106 9.10 -0.31 12.80
C ILE A 106 9.69 0.49 13.96
N ALA A 107 10.57 -0.09 14.77
CA ALA A 107 11.26 0.62 15.84
C ALA A 107 12.08 1.79 15.30
N GLN A 108 12.85 1.56 14.24
CA GLN A 108 13.65 2.61 13.58
C GLN A 108 12.77 3.72 13.00
N GLN A 109 11.64 3.39 12.37
CA GLN A 109 10.66 4.38 11.88
C GLN A 109 10.10 5.25 13.01
N ASN A 110 10.03 4.71 14.23
CA ASN A 110 9.62 5.43 15.44
C ASN A 110 10.78 6.12 16.17
N ASN A 111 11.99 6.13 15.59
CA ASN A 111 13.22 6.66 16.20
C ASN A 111 13.55 6.00 17.56
N MET A 112 13.20 4.73 17.72
CA MET A 112 13.46 3.94 18.93
C MET A 112 14.42 2.80 18.61
N ASN A 113 15.24 2.43 19.60
CA ASN A 113 15.90 1.12 19.55
C ASN A 113 14.93 0.00 19.97
N LEU A 114 15.34 -1.25 19.79
CA LEU A 114 14.47 -2.41 20.01
C LEU A 114 13.97 -2.52 21.47
N ASP A 115 14.84 -2.27 22.44
CA ASP A 115 14.50 -2.36 23.86
C ASP A 115 13.50 -1.27 24.27
N GLN A 116 13.72 -0.04 23.78
CA GLN A 116 12.80 1.08 23.97
C GLN A 116 11.44 0.79 23.34
N PHE A 117 11.44 0.21 22.15
CA PHE A 117 10.22 -0.15 21.44
C PHE A 117 9.42 -1.21 22.21
N TYR A 118 10.07 -2.29 22.67
CA TYR A 118 9.41 -3.31 23.48
C TYR A 118 8.88 -2.77 24.81
N ALA A 119 9.64 -1.89 25.47
CA ALA A 119 9.18 -1.21 26.68
C ALA A 119 7.93 -0.36 26.41
N ALA A 120 7.87 0.34 25.27
CA ALA A 120 6.71 1.12 24.87
C ALA A 120 5.47 0.25 24.62
N ILE A 121 5.61 -0.89 23.93
CA ILE A 121 4.50 -1.85 23.69
C ILE A 121 3.91 -2.36 25.02
N VAL A 122 4.77 -2.71 25.98
CA VAL A 122 4.32 -3.17 27.30
C VAL A 122 3.64 -2.03 28.07
N GLN A 123 4.15 -0.79 27.98
CA GLN A 123 3.51 0.39 28.57
C GLN A 123 2.12 0.68 27.97
N GLU A 124 1.90 0.36 26.69
CA GLU A 124 0.59 0.45 26.03
C GLU A 124 -0.36 -0.69 26.41
N GLY A 125 0.08 -1.62 27.27
CA GLY A 125 -0.76 -2.69 27.82
C GLY A 125 -0.84 -3.94 26.93
N MET A 126 0.02 -4.08 25.92
CA MET A 126 0.09 -5.26 25.06
C MET A 126 1.30 -6.13 25.44
N SER A 127 1.11 -7.44 25.49
CA SER A 127 2.24 -8.35 25.68
C SER A 127 3.08 -8.48 24.40
N LEU A 128 4.39 -8.72 24.53
CA LEU A 128 5.26 -8.91 23.36
C LEU A 128 4.84 -10.10 22.51
N VAL A 129 4.32 -11.17 23.12
CA VAL A 129 3.81 -12.36 22.41
C VAL A 129 2.58 -12.01 21.57
N GLU A 130 1.64 -11.28 22.15
CA GLU A 130 0.45 -10.81 21.44
C GLU A 130 0.83 -9.88 20.28
N TYR A 131 1.74 -8.94 20.50
CA TYR A 131 2.25 -8.04 19.47
C TYR A 131 2.88 -8.81 18.30
N ARG A 132 3.81 -9.74 18.61
CA ARG A 132 4.47 -10.56 17.59
C ARG A 132 3.47 -11.39 16.79
N THR A 133 2.46 -11.93 17.45
CA THR A 133 1.41 -12.71 16.79
C THR A 133 0.60 -11.83 15.83
N LYS A 134 0.12 -10.68 16.30
CA LYS A 134 -0.63 -9.72 15.48
C LYS A 134 0.18 -9.23 14.29
N LEU A 135 1.45 -8.90 14.49
CA LEU A 135 2.34 -8.47 13.41
C LEU A 135 2.57 -9.59 12.40
N LYS A 136 2.76 -10.83 12.86
CA LYS A 136 2.89 -11.98 11.97
C LYS A 136 1.63 -12.18 11.13
N ASP A 137 0.44 -12.08 11.72
CA ASP A 137 -0.83 -12.20 11.00
C ASP A 137 -1.00 -11.08 9.95
N GLN A 138 -0.59 -9.85 10.28
CA GLN A 138 -0.57 -8.74 9.33
C GLN A 138 0.39 -9.01 8.15
N MET A 139 1.61 -9.49 8.42
CA MET A 139 2.58 -9.82 7.38
C MET A 139 2.09 -10.96 6.48
N LEU A 140 1.45 -11.99 7.05
CA LEU A 140 0.83 -13.08 6.29
C LEU A 140 -0.28 -12.55 5.38
N ALA A 141 -1.13 -11.65 5.87
CA ALA A 141 -2.19 -11.03 5.08
C ALA A 141 -1.65 -10.15 3.94
N GLN A 142 -0.58 -9.39 4.20
CA GLN A 142 0.11 -8.59 3.19
C GLN A 142 0.72 -9.46 2.09
N GLU A 143 1.41 -10.54 2.46
CA GLU A 143 1.99 -11.48 1.48
C GLU A 143 0.90 -12.22 0.69
N LEU A 144 -0.22 -12.57 1.32
CA LEU A 144 -1.38 -13.13 0.62
C LEU A 144 -1.90 -12.17 -0.44
N MET A 145 -2.13 -10.91 -0.07
CA MET A 145 -2.59 -9.88 -1.00
C MET A 145 -1.60 -9.69 -2.15
N ARG A 146 -0.30 -9.54 -1.86
CA ARG A 146 0.76 -9.42 -2.87
C ARG A 146 0.74 -10.58 -3.86
N LYS A 147 0.60 -11.81 -3.36
CA LYS A 147 0.56 -13.02 -4.19
C LYS A 147 -0.71 -13.10 -5.06
N ILE A 148 -1.86 -12.70 -4.52
CA ILE A 148 -3.12 -12.61 -5.28
C ILE A 148 -2.98 -11.60 -6.42
N LEU A 149 -2.51 -10.39 -6.12
CA LEU A 149 -2.35 -9.32 -7.12
C LEU A 149 -1.39 -9.75 -8.25
N PHE A 150 -0.26 -10.37 -7.89
CA PHE A 150 0.71 -10.88 -8.86
C PHE A 150 0.13 -12.02 -9.74
N SER A 151 -0.77 -12.83 -9.19
CA SER A 151 -1.43 -13.92 -9.93
C SER A 151 -2.64 -13.46 -10.77
N SER A 152 -3.03 -12.19 -10.66
CA SER A 152 -4.20 -11.68 -11.36
C SER A 152 -3.91 -11.54 -12.86
N ASN A 153 -4.96 -11.66 -13.68
CA ASN A 153 -4.87 -11.43 -15.12
C ASN A 153 -4.74 -9.93 -15.47
N VAL A 154 -4.70 -9.05 -14.46
CA VAL A 154 -4.58 -7.61 -14.68
C VAL A 154 -3.17 -7.30 -15.17
N GLY A 155 -3.08 -6.66 -16.31
CA GLY A 155 -1.80 -6.38 -16.99
C GLY A 155 -1.44 -7.36 -18.09
N GLN A 156 -2.41 -8.14 -18.60
CA GLN A 156 -2.27 -8.76 -19.91
C GLN A 156 -2.12 -7.70 -21.00
N GLU A 157 -1.38 -8.03 -22.06
CA GLU A 157 -1.01 -7.07 -23.10
C GLU A 157 -2.21 -6.37 -23.73
N ASP A 158 -3.31 -7.10 -23.97
CA ASP A 158 -4.54 -6.55 -24.53
C ASP A 158 -5.16 -5.47 -23.62
N GLU A 159 -5.16 -5.69 -22.29
CA GLU A 159 -5.68 -4.73 -21.32
C GLU A 159 -4.77 -3.50 -21.21
N LEU A 160 -3.45 -3.72 -21.17
CA LEU A 160 -2.46 -2.64 -21.17
C LEU A 160 -2.58 -1.78 -22.44
N ARG A 161 -2.72 -2.43 -23.59
CA ARG A 161 -2.82 -1.76 -24.90
C ARG A 161 -4.14 -1.01 -25.03
N LYS A 162 -5.24 -1.58 -24.53
CA LYS A 162 -6.52 -0.89 -24.43
C LYS A 162 -6.39 0.38 -23.58
N TYR A 163 -5.82 0.27 -22.38
CA TYR A 163 -5.63 1.42 -21.50
C TYR A 163 -4.77 2.51 -22.16
N TYR A 164 -3.64 2.13 -22.77
CA TYR A 164 -2.76 3.05 -23.50
C TYR A 164 -3.49 3.82 -24.60
N ASN A 165 -4.29 3.12 -25.42
CA ASN A 165 -5.03 3.74 -26.52
C ASN A 165 -6.15 4.66 -26.03
N GLU A 166 -6.78 4.33 -24.90
CA GLU A 166 -7.85 5.14 -24.30
C GLU A 166 -7.29 6.39 -23.56
N HIS A 167 -6.04 6.34 -23.12
CA HIS A 167 -5.39 7.40 -22.31
C HIS A 167 -4.11 7.92 -22.96
N LEU A 168 -4.06 8.06 -24.29
CA LEU A 168 -2.86 8.49 -25.02
C LEU A 168 -2.27 9.81 -24.48
N GLU A 169 -3.12 10.70 -24.00
CA GLU A 169 -2.75 11.99 -23.40
C GLU A 169 -1.89 11.87 -22.14
N GLU A 170 -2.03 10.79 -21.37
CA GLU A 170 -1.20 10.54 -20.19
C GLU A 170 0.23 10.13 -20.54
N PHE A 171 0.46 9.74 -21.79
CA PHE A 171 1.74 9.24 -22.29
C PHE A 171 2.43 10.26 -23.20
N VAL A 172 2.09 11.54 -23.06
CA VAL A 172 2.77 12.64 -23.74
C VAL A 172 3.75 13.28 -22.78
N ILE A 173 5.04 13.20 -23.11
CA ILE A 173 6.11 13.85 -22.33
C ILE A 173 6.84 14.86 -23.18
N PRO A 174 7.48 15.89 -22.59
CA PRO A 174 8.40 16.73 -23.34
C PRO A 174 9.62 15.91 -23.76
N LYS A 175 9.97 16.02 -25.04
CA LYS A 175 11.19 15.47 -25.63
C LYS A 175 12.41 16.24 -25.14
N GLU A 176 12.29 17.57 -25.07
CA GLU A 176 13.38 18.48 -24.80
C GLU A 176 13.02 19.44 -23.66
N VAL A 177 14.01 19.73 -22.83
CA VAL A 177 13.91 20.71 -21.76
C VAL A 177 14.99 21.76 -21.93
N VAL A 178 14.57 23.01 -22.02
CA VAL A 178 15.47 24.16 -22.06
C VAL A 178 15.62 24.69 -20.65
N GLY A 179 16.85 24.79 -20.18
CA GLY A 179 17.13 25.23 -18.83
C GLY A 179 18.48 25.89 -18.66
N THR A 180 18.68 26.45 -17.47
CA THR A 180 19.98 26.93 -17.03
C THR A 180 20.51 25.98 -15.98
N LYS A 181 21.67 25.38 -16.24
CA LYS A 181 22.42 24.58 -15.29
C LYS A 181 23.15 25.50 -14.33
N PHE A 182 23.14 25.16 -13.04
CA PHE A 182 23.90 25.81 -11.99
C PHE A 182 24.78 24.78 -11.32
N VAL A 183 26.07 25.08 -11.18
CA VAL A 183 27.08 24.19 -10.59
C VAL A 183 27.82 24.94 -9.49
N SER A 184 27.93 24.33 -8.31
CA SER A 184 28.73 24.87 -7.21
C SER A 184 29.45 23.76 -6.45
N HIS A 185 30.65 24.06 -5.95
CA HIS A 185 31.38 23.18 -5.03
C HIS A 185 30.80 23.22 -3.60
N ASN A 186 29.92 24.18 -3.31
CA ASN A 186 29.30 24.36 -2.00
C ASN A 186 27.78 24.21 -2.09
N LYS A 187 27.27 23.12 -1.51
CA LYS A 187 25.83 22.79 -1.48
C LYS A 187 25.00 23.91 -0.88
N GLN A 188 25.41 24.45 0.26
CA GLN A 188 24.64 25.45 1.01
C GLN A 188 24.49 26.76 0.21
N THR A 189 25.51 27.14 -0.55
CA THR A 189 25.43 28.32 -1.42
C THR A 189 24.40 28.10 -2.53
N LEU A 190 24.42 26.93 -3.17
CA LEU A 190 23.46 26.59 -4.22
C LEU A 190 22.02 26.47 -3.67
N GLU A 191 21.84 25.85 -2.50
CA GLU A 191 20.54 25.77 -1.81
C GLU A 191 19.97 27.15 -1.51
N SER A 192 20.80 28.04 -0.96
CA SER A 192 20.39 29.40 -0.61
C SER A 192 19.94 30.18 -1.86
N PHE A 193 20.67 30.04 -2.97
CA PHE A 193 20.31 30.66 -4.24
C PHE A 193 18.97 30.13 -4.80
N ILE A 194 18.78 28.80 -4.80
CA ILE A 194 17.53 28.17 -5.26
C ILE A 194 16.34 28.62 -4.41
N GLN A 195 16.51 28.73 -3.09
CA GLN A 195 15.46 29.20 -2.17
C GLN A 195 15.11 30.67 -2.38
N GLN A 196 16.10 31.51 -2.71
CA GLN A 196 15.87 32.93 -3.03
C GLN A 196 15.24 33.13 -4.41
N GLY A 197 15.40 32.15 -5.31
CA GLY A 197 14.82 32.13 -6.65
C GLY A 197 15.73 32.73 -7.72
N ILE A 198 15.36 32.50 -8.98
CA ILE A 198 16.18 32.83 -10.17
C ILE A 198 16.48 34.33 -10.31
N SER A 199 15.66 35.20 -9.72
CA SER A 199 15.83 36.66 -9.75
C SER A 199 16.86 37.19 -8.75
N ALA A 200 17.40 36.33 -7.87
CA ALA A 200 18.42 36.72 -6.90
C ALA A 200 19.76 37.02 -7.58
N THR A 201 20.60 37.82 -6.92
CA THR A 201 21.96 38.08 -7.39
C THR A 201 22.75 36.78 -7.40
N LEU A 202 23.23 36.37 -8.58
CA LEU A 202 23.99 35.15 -8.73
C LEU A 202 25.37 35.28 -8.06
N PRO A 203 25.73 34.40 -7.09
CA PRO A 203 27.07 34.40 -6.50
C PRO A 203 28.14 33.96 -7.50
N ASP A 204 29.33 34.57 -7.46
CA ASP A 204 30.47 34.23 -8.33
C ASP A 204 30.95 32.77 -8.17
N SER A 205 30.61 32.11 -7.06
CA SER A 205 30.93 30.70 -6.78
C SER A 205 29.98 29.71 -7.44
N ILE A 206 28.98 30.19 -8.19
CA ILE A 206 28.05 29.36 -8.95
C ILE A 206 28.30 29.57 -10.44
N ALA A 207 28.84 28.54 -11.10
CA ALA A 207 28.94 28.52 -12.55
C ALA A 207 27.56 28.24 -13.16
N HIS A 208 27.24 28.86 -14.28
CA HIS A 208 25.99 28.61 -14.99
C HIS A 208 26.17 28.50 -16.50
N SER A 209 25.35 27.67 -17.13
CA SER A 209 25.30 27.46 -18.58
C SER A 209 23.86 27.24 -19.03
N GLU A 210 23.51 27.76 -20.21
CA GLU A 210 22.24 27.41 -20.85
C GLU A 210 22.40 26.10 -21.61
N GLU A 211 21.48 25.16 -21.37
CA GLU A 211 21.51 23.83 -21.96
C GLU A 211 20.11 23.45 -22.44
N THR A 212 20.06 22.78 -23.59
CA THR A 212 18.87 22.08 -24.06
C THR A 212 19.14 20.59 -23.92
N LEU A 213 18.32 19.91 -23.13
CA LEU A 213 18.50 18.52 -22.77
C LEU A 213 17.40 17.67 -23.39
N GLU A 214 17.79 16.61 -24.10
CA GLU A 214 16.86 15.59 -24.58
C GLU A 214 16.57 14.59 -23.45
N ILE A 215 15.31 14.49 -23.02
CA ILE A 215 14.90 13.64 -21.90
C ILE A 215 15.25 12.16 -22.15
N SER A 216 15.16 11.69 -23.39
CA SER A 216 15.50 10.31 -23.79
C SER A 216 16.98 9.96 -23.64
N THR A 217 17.87 10.95 -23.60
CA THR A 217 19.33 10.75 -23.46
C THR A 217 19.78 10.74 -22.00
N LEU A 218 18.92 11.22 -21.10
CA LEU A 218 19.21 11.29 -19.68
C LEU A 218 19.06 9.91 -19.02
N PRO A 219 19.83 9.63 -17.96
CA PRO A 219 19.56 8.48 -17.09
C PRO A 219 18.13 8.55 -16.53
N ALA A 220 17.47 7.40 -16.36
CA ALA A 220 16.05 7.34 -15.96
C ALA A 220 15.72 8.17 -14.71
N GLN A 221 16.53 8.05 -13.65
CA GLN A 221 16.34 8.82 -12.41
C GLN A 221 16.43 10.34 -12.62
N VAL A 222 17.25 10.78 -13.56
CA VAL A 222 17.40 12.20 -13.90
C VAL A 222 16.23 12.64 -14.75
N ALA A 223 15.85 11.87 -15.77
CA ALA A 223 14.68 12.12 -16.61
C ALA A 223 13.42 12.33 -15.76
N ASP A 224 13.17 11.48 -14.77
CA ASP A 224 12.02 11.58 -13.86
C ASP A 224 11.98 12.92 -13.10
N ILE A 225 13.14 13.44 -12.67
CA ILE A 225 13.24 14.75 -12.00
C ILE A 225 12.81 15.86 -12.95
N PHE A 226 13.29 15.85 -14.20
CA PHE A 226 12.92 16.86 -15.19
C PHE A 226 11.44 16.76 -15.59
N LEU A 227 10.90 15.54 -15.68
CA LEU A 227 9.49 15.32 -15.95
C LEU A 227 8.60 15.82 -14.81
N ALA A 228 8.97 15.55 -13.55
CA ALA A 228 8.23 15.98 -12.36
C ALA A 228 8.38 17.48 -12.05
N THR A 229 9.49 18.12 -12.41
CA THR A 229 9.73 19.54 -12.14
C THR A 229 8.96 20.42 -13.11
N GLU A 230 8.15 21.35 -12.62
CA GLU A 230 7.38 22.26 -13.48
C GLU A 230 8.27 23.28 -14.22
N ALA A 231 7.78 23.82 -15.34
CA ALA A 231 8.45 24.94 -16.00
C ALA A 231 8.49 26.16 -15.06
N LYS A 232 9.56 26.96 -15.19
CA LYS A 232 9.90 28.11 -14.34
C LYS A 232 10.26 27.76 -12.90
N SER A 233 10.65 26.51 -12.66
CA SER A 233 11.06 26.02 -11.34
C SER A 233 12.45 25.38 -11.38
N PHE A 234 13.10 25.33 -10.22
CA PHE A 234 14.35 24.60 -10.04
C PHE A 234 14.11 23.11 -9.82
N THR A 235 14.99 22.27 -10.35
CA THR A 235 15.10 20.87 -9.96
C THR A 235 15.65 20.75 -8.55
N GLN A 236 15.49 19.57 -7.94
CA GLN A 236 16.27 19.22 -6.76
C GLN A 236 17.78 19.25 -7.07
N ILE A 237 18.59 19.54 -6.05
CA ILE A 237 20.05 19.49 -6.16
C ILE A 237 20.49 18.04 -6.14
N PHE A 238 21.36 17.67 -7.07
CA PHE A 238 22.01 16.36 -7.11
C PHE A 238 23.52 16.50 -7.15
N GLU A 239 24.20 15.50 -6.60
CA GLU A 239 25.66 15.42 -6.56
C GLU A 239 26.18 14.86 -7.87
N SER A 240 27.12 15.58 -8.47
CA SER A 240 27.92 15.11 -9.60
C SER A 240 29.09 14.28 -9.07
N GLY A 241 29.51 13.24 -9.80
CA GLY A 241 30.52 12.27 -9.35
C GLY A 241 31.91 12.84 -9.07
N ASN A 242 32.13 14.12 -9.35
CA ASN A 242 33.34 14.88 -9.05
C ASN A 242 33.25 15.71 -7.74
N GLY A 243 32.16 15.61 -6.98
CA GLY A 243 31.95 16.34 -5.73
C GLY A 243 31.27 17.70 -5.89
N ASP A 244 30.87 18.06 -7.11
CA ASP A 244 30.09 19.26 -7.38
C ASP A 244 28.60 19.04 -7.15
N PHE A 245 27.90 20.11 -6.77
CA PHE A 245 26.45 20.14 -6.66
C PHE A 245 25.85 20.82 -7.87
N VAL A 246 24.84 20.18 -8.47
CA VAL A 246 24.19 20.65 -9.70
C VAL A 246 22.70 20.80 -9.49
N ALA A 247 22.13 21.87 -10.04
CA ALA A 247 20.69 22.05 -10.17
C ALA A 247 20.37 22.72 -11.50
N PHE A 248 19.17 22.48 -12.02
CA PHE A 248 18.70 23.09 -13.26
C PHE A 248 17.49 23.97 -12.98
N TYR A 249 17.47 25.16 -13.57
CA TYR A 249 16.26 25.96 -13.69
C TYR A 249 15.57 25.63 -15.01
N ILE A 250 14.39 25.02 -14.97
CA ILE A 250 13.62 24.68 -16.17
C ILE A 250 12.98 25.95 -16.68
N LYS A 251 13.40 26.47 -17.84
CA LYS A 251 12.76 27.62 -18.47
C LYS A 251 11.48 27.21 -19.17
N GLU A 252 11.58 26.19 -20.01
CA GLU A 252 10.48 25.66 -20.81
C GLU A 252 10.69 24.18 -21.14
N LYS A 253 9.56 23.52 -21.42
CA LYS A 253 9.48 22.14 -21.86
C LYS A 253 8.92 22.17 -23.27
N ILE A 254 9.68 21.67 -24.23
CA ILE A 254 9.38 21.80 -25.66
C ILE A 254 9.33 20.43 -26.34
N SER A 255 8.67 20.41 -27.50
CA SER A 255 8.49 19.22 -28.34
C SER A 255 7.83 18.06 -27.59
N ASN A 256 6.51 17.94 -27.68
CA ASN A 256 5.80 16.79 -27.10
C ASN A 256 6.13 15.51 -27.87
N GLU A 257 6.55 14.46 -27.15
CA GLU A 257 6.79 13.12 -27.65
C GLU A 257 5.79 12.14 -27.03
N GLN A 258 5.24 11.27 -27.87
CA GLN A 258 4.42 10.17 -27.42
C GLN A 258 5.33 9.05 -26.91
N VAL A 259 5.22 8.72 -25.62
CA VAL A 259 5.91 7.56 -25.03
C VAL A 259 5.37 6.30 -25.69
N GLU A 260 6.26 5.51 -26.29
CA GLU A 260 5.91 4.23 -26.89
C GLU A 260 5.30 3.26 -25.88
N PHE A 261 4.37 2.42 -26.36
CA PHE A 261 3.68 1.42 -25.54
C PHE A 261 4.65 0.54 -24.73
N GLU A 262 5.76 0.08 -25.32
CA GLU A 262 6.74 -0.76 -24.63
C GLU A 262 7.37 -0.09 -23.41
N LYS A 263 7.63 1.23 -23.49
CA LYS A 263 8.17 2.01 -22.37
C LYS A 263 7.10 2.28 -21.31
N ALA A 264 5.85 2.49 -21.74
CA ALA A 264 4.71 2.74 -20.85
C ALA A 264 4.18 1.46 -20.17
N LYS A 265 4.46 0.28 -20.72
CA LYS A 265 3.87 -1.02 -20.31
C LYS A 265 3.95 -1.26 -18.81
N ASN A 266 5.12 -1.06 -18.20
CA ASN A 266 5.34 -1.27 -16.78
C ASN A 266 4.56 -0.27 -15.90
N TYR A 267 4.53 0.99 -16.30
CA TYR A 267 3.77 2.03 -15.60
C TYR A 267 2.27 1.72 -15.65
N ILE A 268 1.74 1.38 -16.83
CA ILE A 268 0.33 1.01 -17.01
C ILE A 268 -0.02 -0.20 -16.15
N ALA A 269 0.82 -1.24 -16.16
CA ALA A 269 0.57 -2.43 -15.36
C ALA A 269 0.47 -2.10 -13.86
N GLN A 270 1.40 -1.31 -13.33
CA GLN A 270 1.37 -0.89 -11.93
C GLN A 270 0.13 -0.04 -11.62
N LYS A 271 -0.23 0.90 -12.50
CA LYS A 271 -1.40 1.76 -12.35
C LYS A 271 -2.71 0.97 -12.38
N LEU A 272 -2.85 0.03 -13.32
CA LEU A 272 -4.03 -0.84 -13.40
C LEU A 272 -4.15 -1.75 -12.18
N ILE A 273 -3.05 -2.33 -11.70
CA ILE A 273 -3.06 -3.14 -10.47
C ILE A 273 -3.50 -2.29 -9.28
N ALA A 274 -2.96 -1.07 -9.13
CA ALA A 274 -3.32 -0.17 -8.04
C ALA A 274 -4.81 0.23 -8.10
N ASN A 275 -5.29 0.63 -9.27
CA ASN A 275 -6.68 1.07 -9.47
C ASN A 275 -7.68 -0.09 -9.33
N ASN A 276 -7.31 -1.29 -9.76
CA ASN A 276 -8.18 -2.46 -9.71
C ASN A 276 -7.95 -3.32 -8.47
N GLN A 277 -7.09 -2.91 -7.53
CA GLN A 277 -6.66 -3.72 -6.39
C GLN A 277 -7.85 -4.32 -5.62
N GLU A 278 -8.80 -3.47 -5.23
CA GLU A 278 -9.98 -3.90 -4.48
C GLU A 278 -10.83 -4.91 -5.28
N LYS A 279 -11.07 -4.63 -6.56
CA LYS A 279 -11.82 -5.51 -7.46
C LYS A 279 -11.12 -6.87 -7.62
N ILE A 280 -9.80 -6.89 -7.81
CA ILE A 280 -9.01 -8.12 -7.94
C ILE A 280 -9.16 -8.99 -6.68
N LEU A 281 -9.04 -8.36 -5.50
CA LEU A 281 -9.17 -9.06 -4.22
C LEU A 281 -10.59 -9.57 -3.99
N ASN A 282 -11.61 -8.74 -4.25
CA ASN A 282 -13.01 -9.13 -4.14
C ASN A 282 -13.32 -10.31 -5.07
N ASP A 283 -13.01 -10.19 -6.36
CA ASP A 283 -13.24 -11.24 -7.35
C ASP A 283 -12.50 -12.56 -6.97
N TYR A 284 -11.30 -12.46 -6.41
CA TYR A 284 -10.56 -13.60 -5.91
C TYR A 284 -11.29 -14.30 -4.76
N PHE A 285 -11.68 -13.55 -3.71
CA PHE A 285 -12.31 -14.13 -2.53
C PHE A 285 -13.74 -14.61 -2.80
N GLU A 286 -14.48 -14.02 -3.74
CA GLU A 286 -15.75 -14.57 -4.22
C GLU A 286 -15.57 -15.95 -4.84
N ARG A 287 -14.55 -16.15 -5.68
CA ARG A 287 -14.20 -17.47 -6.22
C ARG A 287 -13.75 -18.45 -5.14
N VAL A 288 -13.02 -17.99 -4.13
CA VAL A 288 -12.62 -18.81 -2.97
C VAL A 288 -13.84 -19.22 -2.16
N ARG A 289 -14.80 -18.30 -1.96
CA ARG A 289 -16.02 -18.56 -1.20
C ARG A 289 -16.93 -19.53 -1.92
N SER A 290 -17.14 -19.35 -3.23
CA SER A 290 -18.02 -20.22 -4.03
C SER A 290 -17.53 -21.67 -4.12
N ARG A 291 -16.21 -21.90 -4.10
CA ARG A 291 -15.62 -23.26 -4.07
C ARG A 291 -15.49 -23.85 -2.66
N SER A 292 -15.71 -23.06 -1.62
CA SER A 292 -15.53 -23.50 -0.23
C SER A 292 -16.78 -24.16 0.32
N LYS A 293 -16.58 -25.16 1.19
CA LYS A 293 -17.67 -25.86 1.85
C LYS A 293 -18.02 -25.14 3.16
N ILE A 294 -19.13 -24.42 3.16
CA ILE A 294 -19.68 -23.71 4.33
C ILE A 294 -20.94 -24.44 4.80
N VAL A 295 -20.91 -24.99 6.01
CA VAL A 295 -22.01 -25.81 6.57
C VAL A 295 -22.46 -25.24 7.91
N PHE A 296 -23.69 -24.74 7.98
CA PHE A 296 -24.30 -24.29 9.22
C PHE A 296 -24.75 -25.48 10.07
N VAL A 297 -24.44 -25.42 11.36
CA VAL A 297 -24.93 -26.38 12.35
C VAL A 297 -26.33 -25.93 12.75
N ARG A 298 -27.32 -26.81 12.53
CA ARG A 298 -28.71 -26.61 12.94
C ARG A 298 -28.94 -27.19 14.33
#